data_AF-A0A946DA21-F1
#
_entry.id   AF-A0A946DA21-F1
#
_cell.length_a   1.000
_cell.length_b   1.000
_cell.length_c   1.000
_cell.angle_alpha   90.00
_cell.angle_beta   90.00
_cell.angle_gamma   90.00
#
_symmetry.space_group_name_H-M   'P 1'
#
loop_
_entity.id
_entity.type
_entity.pdbx_description
1 polymer ?
#
loop_
_entity_poly.entity_id
_entity_poly.type
_entity_poly.pdbx_seq_one_letter_code
_entity_poly.pdbx_strand_id
1 'polypeptide(L)'
;MSQLTITKLASAFLLTLCMNSVNADADLERNNLAKLVQEIDYLMTRVDDIQQDSPGNQRITFHYDTLKNDLNMIRVGINDHINQSLKAGRDLKPLSGQYHDHQ
;
A
#
# COMPACT_ATOMS: atom_id res chain seq x y z
N MET A 1 -24.19 -23.23 38.46
CA MET A 1 -23.77 -21.83 38.77
C MET A 1 -22.28 -21.63 38.44
N SER A 2 -21.90 -21.71 37.16
CA SER A 2 -20.48 -21.55 36.72
C SER A 2 -20.33 -20.57 35.54
N GLN A 3 -21.41 -20.30 34.80
CA GLN A 3 -21.39 -19.43 33.62
C GLN A 3 -21.32 -17.92 33.94
N LEU A 4 -21.54 -17.50 35.20
CA LEU A 4 -21.68 -16.08 35.55
C LEU A 4 -20.33 -15.40 35.90
N THR A 5 -19.28 -16.17 36.22
CA THR A 5 -17.95 -15.65 36.56
C THR A 5 -17.06 -15.46 35.33
N ILE A 6 -17.23 -16.32 34.32
CA ILE A 6 -16.46 -16.27 33.06
C ILE A 6 -16.80 -15.01 32.26
N THR A 7 -18.09 -14.62 32.20
CA THR A 7 -18.53 -13.42 31.46
C THR A 7 -17.99 -12.11 32.06
N LYS A 8 -17.79 -12.06 33.39
CA LYS A 8 -17.24 -10.89 34.07
C LYS A 8 -15.73 -10.73 33.81
N LEU A 9 -14.98 -11.83 33.75
CA LEU A 9 -13.57 -11.82 33.35
C LEU A 9 -13.39 -11.43 31.87
N ALA A 10 -14.26 -11.96 30.99
CA ALA A 10 -14.24 -11.62 29.57
C ALA A 10 -14.55 -10.14 29.32
N SER A 11 -15.48 -9.56 30.09
CA SER A 11 -15.82 -8.13 29.98
C SER A 11 -14.71 -7.21 30.49
N ALA A 12 -13.98 -7.61 31.54
CA ALA A 12 -12.83 -6.86 32.05
C ALA A 12 -11.62 -6.93 31.09
N PHE A 13 -11.40 -8.07 30.42
CA PHE A 13 -10.37 -8.22 29.39
C PHE A 13 -10.68 -7.35 28.15
N LEU A 14 -11.93 -7.32 27.71
CA LEU A 14 -12.36 -6.52 26.56
C LEU A 14 -12.23 -5.00 26.80
N LEU A 15 -12.47 -4.55 28.04
CA LEU A 15 -12.36 -3.13 28.40
C LEU A 15 -10.90 -2.66 28.52
N THR A 16 -9.95 -3.57 28.78
CA THR A 16 -8.52 -3.28 28.92
C THR A 16 -7.81 -3.17 27.56
N LEU A 17 -8.36 -3.78 26.49
CA LEU A 17 -7.84 -3.63 25.12
C LEU A 17 -8.08 -2.24 24.53
N CYS A 18 -9.09 -1.50 25.00
CA CYS A 18 -9.45 -0.19 24.45
C CYS A 18 -8.55 0.96 24.92
N MET A 19 -7.60 0.72 25.85
CA MET A 19 -6.80 1.78 26.46
C MET A 19 -5.32 1.82 26.04
N ASN A 20 -4.87 0.95 25.13
CA ASN A 20 -3.47 0.95 24.71
C ASN A 20 -3.31 1.19 23.20
N SER A 21 -2.76 2.37 22.89
CA SER A 21 -1.83 2.62 21.78
C SER A 21 -2.36 3.18 20.45
N VAL A 22 -2.95 4.38 20.47
CA VAL A 22 -3.11 5.21 19.25
C VAL A 22 -1.75 5.49 18.56
N ASN A 23 -0.64 5.54 19.29
CA ASN A 23 0.69 5.81 18.72
C ASN A 23 1.41 4.56 18.17
N ALA A 24 1.23 3.38 18.78
CA ALA A 24 1.90 2.16 18.28
C ALA A 24 1.28 1.68 16.96
N ASP A 25 -0.01 1.94 16.74
CA ASP A 25 -0.68 1.65 15.47
C ASP A 25 -0.13 2.55 14.35
N ALA A 26 0.09 3.85 14.63
CA ALA A 26 0.69 4.78 13.66
C ALA A 26 2.15 4.41 13.28
N ASP A 27 2.96 3.98 14.25
CA ASP A 27 4.34 3.53 13.97
C ASP A 27 4.36 2.21 13.19
N LEU A 28 3.45 1.28 13.50
CA LEU A 28 3.27 0.03 12.78
C LEU A 28 2.79 0.28 11.34
N GLU A 29 1.81 1.17 11.16
CA GLU A 29 1.32 1.62 9.87
C GLU A 29 2.46 2.21 9.04
N ARG A 30 3.22 3.15 9.61
CA ARG A 30 4.37 3.77 8.93
C ARG A 30 5.42 2.73 8.52
N ASN A 31 5.69 1.74 9.36
CA ASN A 31 6.60 0.63 9.03
C ASN A 31 6.10 -0.20 7.85
N ASN A 32 4.81 -0.56 7.85
CA ASN A 32 4.19 -1.33 6.78
C ASN A 32 4.18 -0.56 5.46
N LEU A 33 3.88 0.74 5.50
CA LEU A 33 3.93 1.62 4.33
C LEU A 33 5.35 1.77 3.78
N ALA A 34 6.38 1.87 4.64
CA ALA A 34 7.77 1.91 4.20
C ALA A 34 8.20 0.60 3.50
N LYS A 35 7.76 -0.55 4.01
CA LYS A 35 7.97 -1.85 3.33
C LYS A 35 7.29 -1.89 1.96
N LEU A 36 6.08 -1.36 1.86
CA LEU A 36 5.34 -1.30 0.59
C LEU A 36 6.07 -0.43 -0.44
N VAL A 37 6.68 0.69 -0.03
CA VAL A 37 7.55 1.49 -0.91
C VAL A 37 8.74 0.68 -1.43
N GLN A 38 9.42 -0.08 -0.56
CA GLN A 38 10.54 -0.93 -0.97
C GLN A 38 10.10 -2.02 -1.97
N GLU A 39 8.93 -2.61 -1.75
CA GLU A 39 8.36 -3.59 -2.67
C GLU A 39 8.02 -2.96 -4.03
N ILE A 40 7.50 -1.73 -4.05
CA ILE A 40 7.25 -1.00 -5.30
C ILE A 40 8.58 -0.73 -6.03
N ASP A 41 9.63 -0.28 -5.34
CA ASP A 41 10.94 -0.06 -5.96
C ASP A 41 11.50 -1.37 -6.55
N TYR A 42 11.30 -2.50 -5.86
CA TYR A 42 11.65 -3.83 -6.38
C TYR A 42 10.84 -4.20 -7.65
N LEU A 43 9.53 -3.98 -7.63
CA LEU A 43 8.66 -4.24 -8.77
C LEU A 43 9.02 -3.37 -9.98
N MET A 44 9.35 -2.10 -9.78
CA MET A 44 9.79 -1.21 -10.86
C MET A 44 11.05 -1.74 -11.54
N THR A 45 12.02 -2.22 -10.77
CA THR A 45 13.24 -2.86 -11.30
C THR A 45 12.90 -4.12 -12.10
N ARG A 46 12.03 -4.98 -11.57
CA ARG A 46 11.59 -6.20 -12.27
C ARG A 46 10.82 -5.88 -13.56
N VAL A 47 10.07 -4.78 -13.59
CA VAL A 47 9.38 -4.33 -14.80
C VAL A 47 10.38 -3.95 -15.89
N ASP A 48 11.51 -3.34 -15.54
CA ASP A 48 12.59 -3.03 -16.50
C ASP A 48 13.21 -4.32 -17.07
N ASP A 49 13.48 -5.32 -16.21
CA ASP A 49 14.00 -6.63 -16.65
C ASP A 49 13.02 -7.30 -17.65
N ILE A 50 11.73 -7.31 -17.33
CA ILE A 50 10.70 -7.90 -18.19
C ILE A 50 10.57 -7.12 -19.50
N GLN A 51 10.66 -5.79 -19.47
CA GLN A 51 10.59 -4.95 -20.67
C GLN A 51 11.76 -5.27 -21.61
N GLN A 52 12.97 -5.46 -21.06
CA GLN A 52 14.16 -5.81 -21.83
C GLN A 52 14.05 -7.19 -22.49
N ASP A 53 13.45 -8.17 -21.80
CA ASP A 53 13.26 -9.54 -22.31
C ASP A 53 12.02 -9.70 -23.21
N SER A 54 11.22 -8.64 -23.36
CA SER A 54 9.93 -8.71 -24.07
C SER A 54 10.10 -8.86 -25.59
N PRO A 55 9.44 -9.83 -26.24
CA PRO A 55 9.57 -10.04 -27.68
C PRO A 55 8.94 -8.89 -28.49
N GLY A 56 9.67 -8.37 -29.48
CA GLY A 56 9.22 -7.20 -30.27
C GLY A 56 8.06 -7.44 -31.26
N ASN A 57 7.59 -8.67 -31.44
CA ASN A 57 6.52 -9.00 -32.39
C ASN A 57 5.29 -9.59 -31.68
N GLN A 58 4.77 -8.86 -30.70
CA GLN A 58 3.54 -9.22 -29.98
C GLN A 58 2.33 -8.50 -30.60
N ARG A 59 1.22 -9.24 -30.77
CA ARG A 59 -0.04 -8.68 -31.28
C ARG A 59 -0.64 -7.62 -30.34
N ILE A 60 -0.36 -7.73 -29.05
CA ILE A 60 -0.76 -6.78 -28.01
C ILE A 60 0.50 -6.15 -27.47
N THR A 61 0.56 -4.82 -27.44
CA THR A 61 1.69 -4.09 -26.84
C THR A 61 1.38 -3.82 -25.38
N PHE A 62 2.26 -4.25 -24.49
CA PHE A 62 2.22 -3.88 -23.06
C PHE A 62 2.86 -2.51 -22.88
N HIS A 63 2.17 -1.57 -22.24
CA HIS A 63 2.68 -0.22 -21.98
C HIS A 63 3.45 -0.17 -20.66
N TYR A 64 4.70 -0.66 -20.67
CA TYR A 64 5.53 -0.76 -19.47
C TYR A 64 5.80 0.59 -18.81
N ASP A 65 5.93 1.66 -19.61
CA ASP A 65 6.12 3.01 -19.10
C ASP A 65 4.89 3.53 -18.33
N THR A 66 3.67 3.22 -18.80
CA THR A 66 2.43 3.56 -18.10
C THR A 66 2.34 2.85 -16.75
N LEU A 67 2.67 1.55 -16.71
CA LEU A 67 2.72 0.80 -15.45
C LEU A 67 3.76 1.39 -14.49
N LYS A 68 4.98 1.70 -14.97
CA LYS A 68 6.03 2.32 -14.15
C LYS A 68 5.60 3.69 -13.61
N ASN A 69 4.91 4.49 -14.42
CA ASN A 69 4.38 5.78 -13.97
C ASN A 69 3.35 5.60 -12.85
N ASP A 70 2.41 4.65 -13.01
CA ASP A 70 1.38 4.39 -12.00
C ASP A 70 1.98 3.85 -10.69
N LEU A 71 2.96 2.93 -10.78
CA LEU A 71 3.72 2.46 -9.62
C LEU A 71 4.45 3.61 -8.91
N ASN A 72 5.08 4.52 -9.67
CA ASN A 72 5.73 5.69 -9.11
C ASN A 72 4.72 6.65 -8.44
N MET A 73 3.52 6.84 -9.01
CA MET A 73 2.47 7.65 -8.40
C MET A 73 2.03 7.08 -7.04
N ILE A 74 1.87 5.75 -6.94
CA ILE A 74 1.55 5.08 -5.67
C ILE A 74 2.69 5.29 -4.67
N ARG A 75 3.93 5.06 -5.08
CA ARG A 75 5.12 5.26 -4.23
C ARG A 75 5.22 6.68 -3.70
N VAL A 76 4.98 7.67 -4.55
CA VAL A 76 4.97 9.10 -4.16
C VAL A 76 3.83 9.36 -3.19
N GLY A 77 2.62 8.87 -3.46
CA GLY A 77 1.47 9.04 -2.58
C GLY A 77 1.67 8.44 -1.18
N ILE A 78 2.30 7.26 -1.10
CA ILE A 78 2.64 6.62 0.18
C ILE A 78 3.71 7.41 0.92
N ASN A 79 4.80 7.79 0.26
CA ASN A 79 5.83 8.62 0.88
C ASN A 79 5.27 9.96 1.34
N ASP A 80 4.38 10.57 0.55
CA ASP A 80 3.67 11.77 0.92
C ASP A 80 2.83 11.54 2.18
N HIS A 81 2.09 10.43 2.27
CA HIS A 81 1.29 10.08 3.44
C HIS A 81 2.12 9.81 4.71
N ILE A 82 3.22 9.08 4.58
CA ILE A 82 4.21 8.91 5.66
C ILE A 82 4.71 10.28 6.17
N ASN A 83 4.76 11.28 5.29
CA ASN A 83 5.22 12.64 5.58
C ASN A 83 4.08 13.65 5.85
N GLN A 84 2.80 13.25 5.80
CA GLN A 84 1.62 14.15 5.82
C GLN A 84 1.44 14.94 7.12
N SER A 85 2.14 14.59 8.21
CA SER A 85 2.25 15.47 9.38
C SER A 85 2.78 16.89 9.04
N LEU A 86 3.32 17.09 7.83
CA LEU A 86 3.91 18.35 7.38
C LEU A 86 3.13 19.15 6.33
N LYS A 87 2.11 18.62 5.63
CA LYS A 87 1.49 19.32 4.47
C LYS A 87 0.00 19.00 4.29
N ALA A 88 -0.86 19.99 4.48
CA ALA A 88 -2.29 19.89 4.21
C ALA A 88 -2.64 20.08 2.72
N GLY A 89 -3.61 19.27 2.24
CA GLY A 89 -4.46 19.52 1.06
C GLY A 89 -3.80 19.43 -0.32
N ARG A 90 -3.91 18.28 -0.98
CA ARG A 90 -3.62 18.16 -2.43
C ARG A 90 -4.68 17.31 -3.13
N ASP A 91 -4.93 17.64 -4.39
CA ASP A 91 -5.75 16.88 -5.33
C ASP A 91 -4.87 15.82 -6.03
N LEU A 92 -5.23 14.55 -5.91
CA LEU A 92 -4.47 13.42 -6.46
C LEU A 92 -5.06 13.02 -7.82
N LYS A 93 -4.25 13.02 -8.87
CA LYS A 93 -4.67 12.53 -10.19
C LYS A 93 -4.95 11.01 -10.11
N PRO A 94 -6.01 10.50 -10.76
CA PRO A 94 -6.31 9.06 -10.76
C PRO A 94 -5.24 8.25 -11.50
N LEU A 95 -5.05 7.00 -11.06
CA LEU A 95 -4.21 6.00 -11.76
C LEU A 95 -4.84 5.64 -13.11
N SER A 96 -4.02 5.36 -14.12
CA SER A 96 -4.53 5.01 -15.46
C SER A 96 -5.29 3.69 -15.44
N GLY A 97 -4.70 2.65 -14.84
CA GLY A 97 -5.29 1.31 -14.72
C GLY A 97 -5.47 0.54 -16.04
N GLN A 98 -5.31 1.20 -17.19
CA GLN A 98 -5.31 0.60 -18.52
C GLN A 98 -3.87 0.48 -19.02
N TYR A 99 -3.33 -0.73 -19.00
CA TYR A 99 -1.92 -1.00 -19.30
C TYR A 99 -1.69 -1.66 -20.66
N HIS A 100 -2.77 -1.99 -21.38
CA HIS A 100 -2.74 -2.66 -22.68
C HIS A 100 -3.88 -2.13 -23.55
N ASP A 101 -3.71 -2.25 -24.86
CA ASP A 101 -4.77 -1.94 -25.82
C ASP A 101 -5.56 -3.21 -26.17
N HIS A 102 -6.89 -3.11 -26.21
CA HIS A 102 -7.77 -4.13 -26.79
C HIS A 102 -8.02 -3.78 -28.26
N GLN A 103 -7.68 -4.69 -29.18
CA GLN A 103 -8.09 -4.61 -30.60
C GLN A 103 -9.42 -5.31 -30.83
#